data_AF-A0A2E1SMT4-F1
#
_entry.id   AF-A0A2E1SMT4-F1
#
_cell.length_a   1.000
_cell.length_b   1.000
_cell.length_c   1.000
_cell.angle_alpha   90.00
_cell.angle_beta   90.00
_cell.angle_gamma   90.00
#
_symmetry.space_group_name_H-M   'P 1'
#
loop_
_entity.id
_entity.type
_entity.pdbx_description
1 polymer ?
#
loop_
_entity_poly.entity_id
_entity_poly.type
_entity_poly.pdbx_seq_one_letter_code
_entity_poly.pdbx_strand_id
1 'polypeptide(L)'
;RPRGPCRICLEEAEQMLGGQVSYSLYKSLESLMQLTAEGSFYQDIQYLNVHDATETSKQPIQIILDDEYVDRHKPGETIRINGVVYIDPIPDRNFVKDTRRILQVRALSIEEVS
;
A
#
# COMPACT_ATOMS: atom_id res chain seq x y z
N ARG A 1 5.40 -6.52 12.74
CA ARG A 1 6.11 -5.31 13.20
C ARG A 1 7.32 -5.75 14.01
N PRO A 2 8.53 -5.23 13.73
CA PRO A 2 9.66 -5.42 14.63
C PRO A 2 9.26 -4.91 16.03
N ARG A 3 9.67 -5.63 17.08
CA ARG A 3 9.48 -5.21 18.48
C ARG A 3 10.78 -4.56 18.96
N GLY A 4 10.67 -3.47 19.72
CA GLY A 4 11.82 -2.73 20.24
C GLY A 4 12.31 -1.60 19.33
N PRO A 5 13.34 -0.87 19.78
CA PRO A 5 13.94 0.24 19.06
C PRO A 5 14.67 -0.20 17.79
N CYS A 6 14.98 0.76 16.91
CA CYS A 6 15.79 0.51 15.73
C CYS A 6 17.15 -0.03 16.14
N ARG A 7 17.58 -1.16 15.57
CA ARG A 7 18.83 -1.83 15.94
C ARG A 7 20.03 -0.89 15.80
N ILE A 8 20.08 -0.13 14.71
CA ILE A 8 21.17 0.82 14.42
C ILE A 8 21.18 1.93 15.49
N CYS A 9 20.03 2.55 15.77
CA CYS A 9 19.93 3.61 16.76
C CYS A 9 20.23 3.12 18.18
N LEU A 10 19.90 1.87 18.50
CA LEU A 10 20.23 1.26 19.80
C LEU A 10 21.75 1.03 19.92
N GLU A 11 22.38 0.44 18.90
CA GLU A 11 23.82 0.18 18.86
C GLU A 11 24.62 1.50 18.97
N GLU A 12 24.21 2.55 18.26
CA GLU A 12 24.84 3.88 18.36
C GLU A 12 24.71 4.48 19.77
N ALA A 13 23.53 4.38 20.39
CA ALA A 13 23.31 4.88 21.74
C ALA A 13 24.16 4.14 22.78
N GLU A 14 24.29 2.82 22.66
CA GLU A 14 25.14 2.00 23.55
C GLU A 14 26.62 2.33 23.40
N GLN A 15 27.09 2.58 22.17
CA GLN A 15 28.46 3.02 21.91
C GLN A 15 28.74 4.39 22.52
N MET A 16 27.83 5.36 22.36
CA MET A 16 28.00 6.71 22.92
C MET A 16 27.99 6.73 24.44
N LEU A 17 27.21 5.85 25.07
CA LEU A 17 27.09 5.74 26.53
C LEU A 17 28.14 4.81 27.16
N GLY A 18 28.92 4.09 26.35
CA GLY A 18 29.94 3.16 26.82
C GLY A 18 29.37 1.95 27.57
N GLY A 19 28.13 1.55 27.27
CA GLY A 19 27.43 0.48 27.99
C GLY A 19 25.96 0.37 27.59
N GLN A 20 25.22 -0.49 28.31
CA GLN A 20 23.79 -0.67 28.05
C GLN A 20 23.00 0.62 28.29
N VAL A 21 22.07 0.91 27.38
CA VAL A 21 21.16 2.03 27.53
C VAL A 21 20.22 1.83 28.73
N SER A 22 19.89 2.92 29.41
CA SER A 22 18.86 2.89 30.46
C SER A 22 17.49 2.50 29.89
N TYR A 23 16.64 1.90 30.72
CA TYR A 23 15.29 1.49 30.31
C TYR A 23 14.43 2.66 29.79
N SER A 24 14.59 3.86 30.35
CA SER A 24 13.89 5.06 29.87
C SER A 24 14.32 5.46 28.47
N LEU A 25 15.62 5.41 28.17
CA LEU A 25 16.16 5.71 26.85
C LEU A 25 15.76 4.62 25.83
N TYR A 26 15.80 3.36 26.23
CA TYR A 26 15.28 2.24 25.44
C TYR A 26 13.80 2.45 25.07
N LYS A 27 12.96 2.83 26.02
CA LYS A 27 11.53 3.10 25.78
C LYS A 27 11.29 4.29 24.85
N SER A 28 12.16 5.30 24.92
CA SER A 28 12.10 6.47 24.04
C SER A 28 12.50 6.12 22.60
N LEU A 29 13.54 5.30 22.43
CA LEU A 29 13.94 4.80 21.10
C LEU A 29 12.87 3.86 20.51
N GLU A 30 12.20 3.07 21.35
CA GLU A 30 11.07 2.22 20.94
C GLU A 30 9.87 3.07 20.47
N SER A 31 9.59 4.20 21.13
CA SER A 31 8.50 5.09 20.72
C SER A 31 8.76 5.79 19.39
N LEU A 32 10.03 6.09 19.05
CA LEU A 32 10.40 6.70 17.77
C LEU A 32 10.14 5.77 16.57
N MET A 33 10.06 4.45 16.79
CA MET A 33 9.69 3.49 15.75
C MET A 33 8.18 3.31 15.59
N GLN A 34 7.37 3.98 16.42
CA GLN A 34 5.92 3.94 16.27
C GLN A 34 5.53 4.89 15.14
N LEU A 35 4.67 4.40 14.24
CA LEU A 35 4.05 5.24 13.23
C LEU A 35 3.26 6.34 13.94
N THR A 36 3.73 7.59 13.85
CA THR A 36 3.01 8.74 14.38
C THR A 36 1.90 9.09 13.41
N ALA A 37 0.66 9.02 13.89
CA ALA A 37 -0.47 9.40 13.04
C ALA A 37 -0.42 10.90 12.72
N GLU A 38 -0.10 11.71 13.72
CA GLU A 38 0.11 13.14 13.57
C GLU A 38 1.43 13.41 12.82
N GLY A 39 1.36 14.25 11.79
CA GLY A 39 2.51 14.61 10.94
C GLY A 39 2.80 13.66 9.77
N SER A 40 2.07 12.54 9.65
CA SER A 40 2.11 11.70 8.46
C SER A 40 1.25 12.28 7.34
N PHE A 41 1.66 12.05 6.09
CA PHE A 41 0.83 12.36 4.92
C PHE A 41 -0.08 11.17 4.62
N TYR A 42 -1.37 11.45 4.45
CA TYR A 42 -2.40 10.47 4.13
C TYR A 42 -2.96 10.76 2.75
N GLN A 43 -3.32 9.67 2.05
CA GLN A 43 -3.95 9.71 0.75
C GLN A 43 -5.22 8.87 0.82
N ASP A 44 -6.32 9.38 0.28
CA ASP A 44 -7.56 8.60 0.17
C ASP A 44 -7.39 7.59 -0.96
N ILE A 45 -7.73 6.33 -0.69
CA ILE A 45 -7.59 5.23 -1.65
C ILE A 45 -8.91 4.48 -1.77
N GLN A 46 -9.35 4.22 -2.99
CA GLN A 46 -10.54 3.41 -3.29
C GLN A 46 -10.21 2.31 -4.30
N TYR A 47 -10.83 1.14 -4.11
CA TYR A 47 -10.71 0.01 -5.02
C TYR A 47 -12.02 -0.16 -5.81
N LEU A 48 -11.91 -0.16 -7.13
CA LEU A 48 -13.02 -0.52 -8.02
C LEU A 48 -12.78 -1.90 -8.62
N ASN A 49 -13.85 -2.68 -8.75
CA ASN A 49 -13.86 -3.90 -9.56
C ASN A 49 -14.56 -3.57 -10.86
N VAL A 50 -13.83 -3.59 -11.97
CA VAL A 50 -14.37 -3.23 -13.29
C VAL A 50 -14.36 -4.44 -14.22
N HIS A 51 -15.38 -4.52 -15.06
CA HIS A 51 -15.45 -5.48 -16.15
C HIS A 51 -15.16 -4.79 -17.48
N ASP A 52 -14.70 -5.56 -18.45
CA ASP A 52 -14.69 -5.10 -19.83
C ASP A 52 -16.13 -4.78 -20.26
N ALA A 53 -16.35 -3.60 -20.83
CA ALA A 53 -17.67 -3.15 -21.27
C ALA A 53 -18.28 -4.06 -22.36
N THR A 54 -17.42 -4.74 -23.13
CA THR A 54 -17.84 -5.65 -24.20
C THR A 54 -17.90 -7.11 -23.76
N GLU A 55 -17.24 -7.48 -22.66
CA GLU A 55 -17.11 -8.87 -22.23
C GLU A 55 -17.15 -9.00 -20.68
N THR A 56 -18.36 -8.97 -20.14
CA THR A 56 -18.62 -9.03 -18.68
C THR A 56 -18.43 -10.42 -18.08
N SER A 57 -18.29 -11.46 -18.89
CA SER A 57 -18.07 -12.85 -18.44
C SER A 57 -16.65 -13.10 -17.92
N LYS A 58 -15.71 -12.18 -18.18
CA LYS A 58 -14.33 -12.26 -17.71
C LYS A 58 -14.19 -11.83 -16.25
N GLN A 59 -13.11 -12.30 -15.64
CA GLN A 59 -12.74 -11.92 -14.28
C GLN A 59 -12.56 -10.39 -14.20
N PRO A 60 -13.16 -9.72 -13.19
CA PRO A 60 -13.01 -8.29 -13.04
C PRO A 60 -11.55 -7.91 -12.77
N ILE A 61 -11.17 -6.75 -13.26
CA ILE A 61 -9.87 -6.13 -13.00
C ILE A 61 -10.03 -5.17 -11.83
N GLN A 62 -9.06 -5.20 -10.91
CA GLN A 62 -9.05 -4.28 -9.79
C GLN A 62 -8.34 -2.98 -10.19
N ILE A 63 -9.03 -1.86 -10.01
CA ILE A 63 -8.50 -0.52 -10.23
C ILE A 63 -8.32 0.17 -8.89
N ILE A 64 -7.18 0.80 -8.68
CA ILE A 64 -6.84 1.60 -7.51
C ILE A 64 -6.97 3.06 -7.89
N LEU A 65 -7.81 3.78 -7.16
CA LEU A 65 -8.03 5.21 -7.27
C LEU A 65 -7.40 5.92 -6.09
N ASP A 66 -6.92 7.14 -6.33
CA ASP A 66 -6.41 8.01 -5.29
C ASP A 66 -7.08 9.39 -5.29
N ASP A 67 -7.09 10.03 -4.12
CA ASP A 67 -7.61 11.37 -3.80
C ASP A 67 -8.72 11.87 -4.73
N GLU A 68 -8.34 12.52 -5.82
CA GLU A 68 -9.24 13.22 -6.72
C GLU A 68 -10.23 12.31 -7.41
N TYR A 69 -9.98 11.00 -7.53
CA TYR A 69 -10.90 10.07 -8.20
C TYR A 69 -11.77 9.28 -7.22
N VAL A 70 -11.53 9.40 -5.92
CA VAL A 70 -12.28 8.66 -4.89
C VAL A 70 -13.73 9.14 -4.83
N ASP A 71 -14.65 8.18 -4.75
CA ASP A 71 -16.11 8.35 -4.63
C ASP A 71 -16.77 9.12 -5.79
N ARG A 72 -16.11 9.19 -6.95
CA ARG A 72 -16.64 9.90 -8.12
C ARG A 72 -17.52 9.05 -9.04
N HIS A 73 -17.48 7.73 -8.91
CA HIS A 73 -18.15 6.81 -9.83
C HIS A 73 -19.07 5.84 -9.12
N LYS A 74 -20.21 5.52 -9.76
CA LYS A 74 -21.22 4.60 -9.23
C LYS A 74 -21.24 3.27 -9.99
N PRO A 75 -21.66 2.17 -9.33
CA PRO A 75 -21.85 0.91 -10.02
C PRO A 75 -22.81 1.03 -11.22
N GLY A 76 -22.39 0.51 -12.37
CA GLY A 76 -23.15 0.55 -13.63
C GLY A 76 -22.69 1.62 -14.62
N GLU A 77 -21.83 2.56 -14.19
CA GLU A 77 -21.22 3.53 -15.09
C GLU A 77 -20.17 2.87 -16.00
N THR A 78 -20.07 3.35 -17.24
CA THR A 78 -19.01 2.97 -18.17
C THR A 78 -17.98 4.09 -18.19
N ILE A 79 -16.76 3.77 -17.78
CA ILE A 79 -15.66 4.72 -17.65
C ILE A 79 -14.46 4.23 -18.45
N ARG A 80 -13.68 5.17 -18.99
CA ARG A 80 -12.37 4.90 -19.57
C ARG A 80 -11.31 5.26 -18.54
N ILE A 81 -10.41 4.31 -18.29
CA ILE A 81 -9.37 4.43 -17.27
C ILE A 81 -8.03 4.36 -17.98
N ASN A 82 -7.23 5.42 -17.80
CA ASN A 82 -5.82 5.39 -18.17
C ASN A 82 -5.02 5.13 -16.89
N GLY A 83 -4.09 4.17 -16.92
CA GLY A 83 -3.39 3.76 -15.71
C GLY A 83 -2.16 2.91 -15.96
N VAL A 84 -1.42 2.63 -14.88
CA VAL A 84 -0.26 1.74 -14.89
C VAL A 84 -0.68 0.38 -14.36
N VAL A 85 -0.31 -0.67 -15.09
CA VAL A 85 -0.57 -2.06 -14.68
C VAL A 85 0.53 -2.52 -13.71
N TYR A 86 0.11 -2.95 -12.53
CA TYR A 86 0.92 -3.60 -11.52
C TYR A 86 0.64 -5.10 -11.49
N ILE A 87 1.70 -5.88 -11.30
CA ILE A 87 1.65 -7.34 -11.29
C ILE A 87 2.26 -7.81 -9.99
N ASP A 88 1.38 -8.16 -9.05
CA ASP A 88 1.80 -8.58 -7.73
C ASP A 88 1.81 -10.11 -7.57
N PRO A 89 2.78 -10.66 -6.82
CA PRO A 89 2.75 -12.06 -6.44
C PRO A 89 1.55 -12.32 -5.52
N ILE A 90 0.93 -13.49 -5.67
CA ILE A 90 -0.09 -13.94 -4.74
C ILE A 90 0.61 -14.23 -3.39
N PRO A 91 0.12 -13.67 -2.26
CA PRO A 91 0.68 -13.95 -0.94
C PRO A 91 0.85 -15.44 -0.68
N ASP A 92 1.92 -15.82 0.02
CA ASP A 92 2.27 -17.19 0.38
C ASP A 92 2.58 -18.15 -0.79
N ARG A 93 2.66 -17.64 -2.03
CA ARG A 93 3.07 -18.43 -3.20
C ARG A 93 4.43 -17.98 -3.74
N ASN A 94 5.29 -18.94 -4.03
CA ASN A 94 6.59 -18.71 -4.67
C ASN A 94 6.55 -19.09 -6.16
N PHE A 95 7.44 -18.49 -6.96
CA PHE A 95 7.51 -18.67 -8.42
C PHE A 95 7.60 -20.13 -8.88
N VAL A 96 8.15 -21.01 -8.04
CA VAL A 96 8.32 -22.44 -8.33
C VAL A 96 6.98 -23.19 -8.32
N LYS A 97 5.97 -22.69 -7.58
CA LYS A 97 4.68 -23.38 -7.39
C LYS A 97 3.54 -22.76 -8.19
N ASP A 98 3.61 -21.47 -8.52
CA ASP A 98 2.53 -20.78 -9.22
C ASP A 98 3.01 -19.51 -9.96
N THR A 99 2.73 -19.45 -11.26
CA THR A 99 3.04 -18.28 -12.11
C THR A 99 1.89 -17.29 -12.18
N ARG A 100 0.71 -17.59 -11.61
CA ARG A 100 -0.42 -16.65 -11.56
C ARG A 100 -0.09 -15.42 -10.72
N ARG A 101 -0.60 -14.27 -11.14
CA ARG A 101 -0.35 -12.97 -10.51
C ARG A 101 -1.66 -12.22 -10.32
N ILE A 102 -1.65 -11.33 -9.35
CA ILE A 102 -2.74 -10.37 -9.16
C ILE A 102 -2.43 -9.21 -10.09
N LEU A 103 -3.36 -8.93 -11.00
CA LEU A 103 -3.28 -7.78 -11.88
C LEU A 103 -4.08 -6.65 -11.25
N GLN A 104 -3.42 -5.53 -11.04
CA GLN A 104 -4.05 -4.30 -10.54
C GLN A 104 -3.68 -3.16 -11.47
N VAL A 105 -4.57 -2.19 -11.62
CA VAL A 105 -4.29 -0.98 -12.38
C VAL A 105 -4.36 0.20 -11.43
N ARG A 106 -3.31 1.01 -11.35
CA ARG A 106 -3.40 2.30 -10.67
C ARG A 106 -3.85 3.34 -11.67
N ALA A 107 -5.00 3.96 -11.43
CA ALA A 107 -5.52 4.99 -12.30
C ALA A 107 -4.61 6.23 -12.27
N LEU A 108 -4.37 6.79 -13.45
CA LEU A 108 -3.73 8.09 -13.65
C LEU A 108 -4.76 9.13 -14.11
N SER A 109 -5.78 8.69 -14.86
CA SER A 109 -6.92 9.52 -15.21
C SER A 109 -8.15 8.66 -15.49
N ILE A 110 -9.33 9.25 -15.27
CA ILE A 110 -10.62 8.64 -15.62
C ILE A 110 -11.43 9.62 -16.46
N GLU A 111 -12.00 9.11 -17.55
CA GLU A 111 -12.88 9.82 -18.47
C GLU A 111 -14.25 9.13 -18.50
N GLU A 112 -15.32 9.92 -18.43
CA GLU A 112 -16.67 9.41 -18.69
C GLU A 112 -16.84 9.17 -20.19
N VAL A 113 -17.38 8.00 -20.55
CA VAL A 113 -17.67 7.66 -21.95
C VAL A 113 -19.17 7.85 -22.15
N SER A 114 -19.54 8.98 -22.79
CA SER A 114 -20.91 9.33 -23.18
C SER A 114 -21.46 8.45 -24.29
#